data_AF-A0A8T4Y1L0-F1
#
_entry.id   AF-A0A8T4Y1L0-F1
#
_cell.length_a   1.000
_cell.length_b   1.000
_cell.length_c   1.000
_cell.angle_alpha   90.00
_cell.angle_beta   90.00
_cell.angle_gamma   90.00
#
_symmetry.space_group_name_H-M   'P 1'
#
loop_
_entity.id
_entity.type
_entity.pdbx_description
1 polymer ?
#
loop_
_entity_poly.entity_id
_entity_poly.type
_entity_poly.pdbx_seq_one_letter_code
_entity_poly.pdbx_strand_id
1 'polypeptide(L)'
;MNRLILFDDLGGLFEARLKEVRTVVRSTRLREGEIALSSQLATIEAKFLYKVFDKLHNPCFIAIERETSEGLTYLIYEIVGLKATHFQMPSIDSSVPKVIRLELLDKVREGWEKSEEAWIDVYAIPTGYKLDVKSDELKFIKSPLSPLAGAYVHLLSDDAVKLFLCYDEGTEES
;
A
#
# COMPACT_ATOMS: atom_id res chain seq x y z
N MET A 1 -12.81 10.05 -27.16
CA MET A 1 -12.70 9.82 -25.71
C MET A 1 -11.49 8.96 -25.46
N ASN A 2 -10.46 9.49 -24.81
CA ASN A 2 -9.34 8.66 -24.37
C ASN A 2 -9.86 7.65 -23.35
N ARG A 3 -9.43 6.39 -23.49
CA ARG A 3 -9.77 5.33 -22.56
C ARG A 3 -9.01 5.59 -21.27
N LEU A 4 -9.70 6.00 -20.21
CA LEU A 4 -9.07 6.23 -18.91
C LEU A 4 -8.52 4.90 -18.39
N ILE A 5 -7.23 4.86 -18.12
CA ILE A 5 -6.58 3.72 -17.47
C ILE A 5 -6.69 3.97 -15.97
N LEU A 6 -7.43 3.13 -15.25
CA LEU A 6 -7.69 3.34 -13.82
C LEU A 6 -6.53 2.86 -12.94
N PHE A 7 -5.89 1.76 -13.33
CA PHE A 7 -4.83 1.10 -12.57
C PHE A 7 -3.55 1.02 -13.39
N ASP A 8 -2.41 1.23 -12.74
CA ASP A 8 -1.08 1.02 -13.31
C ASP A 8 -0.48 -0.26 -12.72
N ASP A 9 -0.64 -1.37 -13.42
CA ASP A 9 -0.08 -2.66 -13.00
C ASP A 9 1.44 -2.78 -13.27
N LEU A 10 2.09 -1.71 -13.72
CA LEU A 10 3.50 -1.64 -14.11
C LEU A 10 3.89 -2.63 -15.22
N GLY A 11 2.94 -2.99 -16.08
CA GLY A 11 3.08 -4.03 -17.10
C GLY A 11 2.84 -5.43 -16.54
N GLY A 12 1.90 -5.56 -15.61
CA GLY A 12 1.55 -6.81 -14.92
C GLY A 12 2.54 -7.23 -13.83
N LEU A 13 3.38 -6.31 -13.35
CA LEU A 13 4.41 -6.59 -12.34
C LEU A 13 3.94 -6.31 -10.91
N PHE A 14 2.95 -5.43 -10.75
CA PHE A 14 2.38 -5.12 -9.44
C PHE A 14 1.35 -6.18 -9.03
N GLU A 15 1.79 -7.12 -8.19
CA GLU A 15 0.93 -8.13 -7.58
C GLU A 15 0.94 -7.94 -6.07
N ALA A 16 -0.22 -7.63 -5.49
CA ALA A 16 -0.33 -7.28 -4.09
C ALA A 16 -1.65 -7.74 -3.45
N ARG A 17 -1.59 -8.07 -2.16
CA ARG A 17 -2.75 -8.45 -1.34
C ARG A 17 -2.73 -7.77 0.01
N LEU A 18 -3.90 -7.40 0.51
CA LEU A 18 -4.03 -6.88 1.87
C LEU A 18 -3.72 -7.97 2.88
N LYS A 19 -2.72 -7.76 3.73
CA LYS A 19 -2.32 -8.70 4.79
C LYS A 19 -3.13 -8.49 6.07
N GLU A 20 -3.19 -7.25 6.54
CA GLU A 20 -3.91 -6.89 7.75
C GLU A 20 -4.28 -5.40 7.78
N VAL A 21 -5.27 -5.05 8.60
CA VAL A 21 -5.53 -3.67 9.02
C VAL A 21 -5.50 -3.62 10.53
N ARG A 22 -4.72 -2.69 11.09
CA ARG A 22 -4.60 -2.48 12.54
C ARG A 22 -4.87 -1.03 12.90
N THR A 23 -5.45 -0.83 14.08
CA THR A 23 -5.59 0.51 14.67
C THR A 23 -4.33 0.84 15.47
N VAL A 24 -3.61 1.87 15.04
CA VAL A 24 -2.45 2.41 15.76
C VAL A 24 -2.93 3.58 16.60
N VAL A 25 -2.74 3.49 17.91
CA VAL A 25 -3.03 4.59 18.85
C VAL A 25 -1.72 5.25 19.25
N ARG A 26 -1.57 6.54 18.96
CA ARG A 26 -0.50 7.37 19.51
C ARG A 26 -1.11 8.28 20.57
N SER A 27 -0.72 8.10 21.83
CA SER A 27 -1.06 9.06 22.88
C SER A 27 0.14 9.91 23.27
N THR A 28 -0.11 11.19 23.51
CA THR A 28 0.85 12.15 24.05
C THR A 28 0.24 12.77 25.30
N ARG A 29 0.96 12.67 26.42
CA ARG A 29 0.58 13.33 27.67
C ARG A 29 1.16 14.74 27.68
N LEU A 30 0.28 15.73 27.61
CA LEU A 30 0.60 17.14 27.83
C LEU A 30 0.26 17.51 29.28
N ARG A 31 0.80 18.65 29.76
CA ARG A 31 0.50 19.15 31.12
C ARG A 31 -1.00 19.41 31.36
N GLU A 32 -1.77 19.61 30.29
CA GLU A 32 -3.20 19.93 30.32
C GLU A 32 -4.12 18.73 30.01
N GLY A 33 -3.55 17.54 29.72
CA GLY A 33 -4.34 16.35 29.42
C GLY A 33 -3.64 15.33 28.51
N GLU A 34 -4.27 14.18 28.28
CA GLU A 34 -3.79 13.15 27.34
C GLU A 34 -4.53 13.28 26.01
N ILE A 35 -3.80 13.49 24.92
CA ILE A 35 -4.33 13.44 23.56
C ILE A 35 -4.01 12.06 23.00
N ALA A 36 -5.03 11.29 22.61
CA ALA A 36 -4.88 10.02 21.92
C ALA A 36 -5.40 10.14 20.48
N LEU A 37 -4.53 9.91 19.51
CA LEU A 37 -4.87 9.82 18.09
C LEU A 37 -4.90 8.34 17.69
N SER A 38 -6.03 7.87 17.17
CA SER A 38 -6.15 6.55 16.55
C SER A 38 -6.14 6.69 15.02
N SER A 39 -5.32 5.88 14.35
CA SER A 39 -5.26 5.81 12.89
C SER A 39 -5.28 4.36 12.45
N GLN A 40 -5.99 4.06 11.37
CA GLN A 40 -5.91 2.74 10.76
C GLN A 40 -4.67 2.67 9.87
N LEU A 41 -3.94 1.57 9.97
CA LEU A 41 -2.81 1.25 9.12
C LEU A 41 -3.06 -0.09 8.46
N ALA A 42 -3.14 -0.09 7.14
CA ALA A 42 -3.15 -1.28 6.32
C ALA A 42 -1.70 -1.71 6.05
N THR A 43 -1.45 -3.00 6.19
CA THR A 43 -0.21 -3.64 5.72
C THR A 43 -0.59 -4.46 4.49
N ILE A 44 0.02 -4.14 3.35
CA ILE A 44 -0.16 -4.83 2.08
C ILE A 44 1.13 -5.60 1.79
N GLU A 45 1.00 -6.83 1.35
CA GLU A 45 2.12 -7.63 0.88
C GLU A 45 2.15 -7.56 -0.64
N ALA A 46 3.24 -7.03 -1.19
CA ALA A 46 3.48 -6.97 -2.63
C ALA A 46 4.69 -7.84 -2.99
N LYS A 47 4.63 -8.48 -4.17
CA LYS A 47 5.76 -9.23 -4.72
C LYS A 47 6.99 -8.34 -4.84
N PHE A 48 8.15 -8.82 -4.38
CA PHE A 48 9.38 -8.03 -4.54
C PHE A 48 9.88 -8.09 -5.99
N LEU A 49 10.01 -6.91 -6.59
CA LEU A 49 10.72 -6.65 -7.82
C LEU A 49 11.35 -5.26 -7.71
N TYR A 50 12.60 -5.07 -8.12
CA TYR A 50 13.28 -3.77 -8.03
C TYR A 50 12.47 -2.63 -8.67
N LYS A 51 11.94 -2.86 -9.88
CA LYS A 51 11.10 -1.88 -10.59
C LYS A 51 9.84 -1.49 -9.79
N VAL A 52 9.22 -2.44 -9.10
CA VAL A 52 8.05 -2.17 -8.25
C VAL A 52 8.48 -1.39 -7.01
N PHE A 53 9.53 -1.86 -6.33
CA PHE A 53 10.06 -1.23 -5.12
C PHE A 53 10.45 0.24 -5.38
N ASP A 54 11.18 0.50 -6.47
CA ASP A 54 11.60 1.83 -6.88
C ASP A 54 10.41 2.75 -7.21
N LYS A 55 9.38 2.25 -7.89
CA LYS A 55 8.17 3.04 -8.20
C LYS A 55 7.42 3.45 -6.93
N LEU A 56 7.24 2.52 -6.00
CA LEU A 56 6.45 2.74 -4.77
C LEU A 56 7.09 3.76 -3.82
N HIS A 57 8.37 4.12 -3.99
CA HIS A 57 9.02 5.19 -3.24
C HIS A 57 8.46 6.59 -3.56
N ASN A 58 7.83 6.76 -4.72
CA ASN A 58 7.10 7.97 -5.04
C ASN A 58 5.74 7.97 -4.34
N PRO A 59 5.15 9.14 -4.03
CA PRO A 59 3.78 9.20 -3.53
C PRO A 59 2.83 8.42 -4.43
N CYS A 60 2.14 7.43 -3.86
CA CYS A 60 1.28 6.51 -4.58
C CYS A 60 -0.01 6.27 -3.81
N PHE A 61 -1.10 6.12 -4.56
CA PHE A 61 -2.39 5.69 -4.04
C PHE A 61 -2.69 4.29 -4.53
N ILE A 62 -3.33 3.50 -3.66
CA ILE A 62 -3.75 2.14 -3.97
C ILE A 62 -5.25 2.02 -3.78
N ALA A 63 -5.83 1.07 -4.51
CA ALA A 63 -7.23 0.72 -4.48
C ALA A 63 -7.35 -0.72 -3.97
N ILE A 64 -7.93 -0.90 -2.79
CA ILE A 64 -8.12 -2.22 -2.17
C ILE A 64 -9.53 -2.72 -2.49
N GLU A 65 -9.64 -3.89 -3.09
CA GLU A 65 -10.94 -4.49 -3.42
C GLU A 65 -11.82 -4.71 -2.18
N ARG A 66 -13.11 -4.46 -2.34
CA ARG A 66 -14.11 -4.66 -1.30
C ARG A 66 -15.44 -5.13 -1.89
N GLU A 67 -15.76 -6.40 -1.70
CA GLU A 67 -17.05 -6.99 -2.09
C GLU A 67 -18.18 -6.55 -1.16
N THR A 68 -19.17 -5.81 -1.66
CA THR A 68 -20.33 -5.38 -0.86
C THR A 68 -21.60 -6.11 -1.31
N SER A 69 -22.71 -5.93 -0.58
CA SER A 69 -24.01 -6.42 -1.03
C SER A 69 -24.47 -5.80 -2.37
N GLU A 70 -23.88 -4.68 -2.78
CA GLU A 70 -24.18 -3.97 -4.02
C GLU A 70 -23.15 -4.27 -5.13
N GLY A 71 -22.16 -5.13 -4.85
CA GLY A 71 -21.08 -5.49 -5.76
C GLY A 71 -19.71 -4.98 -5.32
N LEU A 72 -18.73 -5.12 -6.21
CA LEU A 72 -17.34 -4.74 -5.98
C LEU A 72 -17.15 -3.21 -5.98
N THR A 73 -16.48 -2.72 -4.95
CA THR A 73 -15.96 -1.35 -4.86
C THR A 73 -14.48 -1.39 -4.48
N TYR A 74 -13.80 -0.25 -4.56
CA TYR A 74 -12.39 -0.15 -4.19
C TYR A 74 -12.17 0.91 -3.12
N LEU A 75 -11.56 0.55 -2.00
CA LEU A 75 -11.23 1.51 -0.94
C LEU A 75 -9.89 2.15 -1.25
N ILE A 76 -9.83 3.48 -1.19
CA ILE A 76 -8.64 4.24 -1.59
C ILE A 76 -7.76 4.53 -0.39
N TYR A 77 -6.49 4.13 -0.51
CA TYR A 77 -5.47 4.28 0.51
C TYR A 77 -4.26 5.01 -0.06
N GLU A 78 -3.57 5.75 0.79
CA GLU A 78 -2.30 6.40 0.47
C GLU A 78 -1.15 5.56 1.04
N ILE A 79 -0.13 5.27 0.22
CA ILE A 79 1.09 4.61 0.68
C ILE A 79 1.92 5.61 1.48
N VAL A 80 2.29 5.22 2.71
CA VAL A 80 3.06 6.07 3.64
C VAL A 80 4.40 5.46 4.04
N GLY A 81 4.67 4.22 3.64
CA GLY A 81 5.94 3.58 3.93
C GLY A 81 6.10 2.23 3.28
N LEU A 82 7.35 1.80 3.15
CA LEU A 82 7.73 0.54 2.53
C LEU A 82 8.77 -0.16 3.40
N LYS A 83 8.75 -1.48 3.37
CA LYS A 83 9.81 -2.31 3.94
C LYS A 83 10.00 -3.54 3.05
N ALA A 84 11.18 -3.65 2.44
CA ALA A 84 11.59 -4.90 1.81
C ALA A 84 11.87 -5.95 2.88
N THR A 85 11.29 -7.14 2.71
CA THR A 85 11.43 -8.26 3.64
C THR A 85 11.84 -9.50 2.87
N HIS A 86 12.84 -10.21 3.39
CA HIS A 86 13.29 -11.50 2.88
C HIS A 86 13.07 -12.57 3.95
N PHE A 87 12.63 -13.78 3.58
CA PHE A 87 12.24 -14.87 4.46
C PHE A 87 13.30 -15.23 5.51
N GLN A 88 14.58 -15.12 5.15
CA GLN A 88 15.71 -15.43 6.04
C GLN A 88 16.09 -14.29 7.00
N MET A 89 15.57 -13.06 6.83
CA MET A 89 15.92 -11.92 7.69
C MET A 89 15.56 -12.11 9.17
N PRO A 90 14.41 -12.70 9.55
CA PRO A 90 14.08 -12.93 10.96
C PRO A 90 15.09 -13.81 11.70
N SER A 91 15.82 -14.68 10.99
CA SER A 91 16.87 -15.53 11.57
C SER A 91 18.18 -14.78 11.86
N ILE A 92 18.28 -13.50 11.46
CA ILE A 92 19.47 -12.67 11.62
C ILE A 92 19.30 -11.81 12.88
N ASP A 93 19.64 -12.38 14.04
CA ASP A 93 19.63 -11.66 15.32
C ASP A 93 21.01 -11.63 16.01
N SER A 94 21.08 -10.96 17.17
CA SER A 94 22.32 -10.81 17.93
C SER A 94 22.79 -12.08 18.64
N SER A 95 21.93 -13.10 18.75
CA SER A 95 22.25 -14.40 19.36
C SER A 95 23.05 -15.30 18.40
N VAL A 96 23.02 -15.03 17.10
CA VAL A 96 23.75 -15.79 16.08
C VAL A 96 25.23 -15.34 16.00
N PRO A 97 26.20 -16.29 16.01
CA PRO A 97 27.62 -16.00 15.81
C PRO A 97 27.89 -15.18 14.53
N LYS A 98 28.86 -14.26 14.60
CA LYS A 98 29.14 -13.31 13.52
C LYS A 98 29.37 -13.98 12.16
N VAL A 99 30.12 -15.08 12.12
CA VAL A 99 30.44 -15.79 10.86
C VAL A 99 29.15 -16.29 10.20
N ILE A 100 28.30 -16.99 10.94
CA ILE A 100 27.01 -17.50 10.46
C ILE A 100 26.10 -16.34 10.03
N ARG A 101 26.10 -15.24 10.79
CA ARG A 101 25.31 -14.05 10.45
C ARG A 101 25.72 -13.44 9.12
N LEU A 102 27.02 -13.39 8.82
CA LEU A 102 27.53 -12.90 7.53
C LEU A 102 27.10 -13.83 6.38
N GLU A 103 27.19 -15.14 6.58
CA GLU A 103 26.71 -16.11 5.57
C GLU A 103 25.21 -15.98 5.30
N LEU A 104 24.39 -15.75 6.33
CA LEU A 104 22.96 -15.47 6.16
C LEU A 104 22.71 -14.16 5.41
N LEU A 105 23.49 -13.12 5.70
CA LEU A 105 23.39 -11.84 4.99
C LEU A 105 23.78 -11.96 3.52
N ASP A 106 24.80 -12.77 3.19
CA ASP A 106 25.16 -13.05 1.80
C ASP A 106 24.03 -13.77 1.05
N LYS A 107 23.39 -14.77 1.68
CA LYS A 107 22.21 -15.44 1.10
C LYS A 107 21.04 -14.49 0.86
N VAL A 108 20.74 -13.61 1.83
CA VAL A 108 19.70 -12.58 1.66
C VAL A 108 20.05 -11.65 0.51
N ARG A 109 21.32 -11.20 0.41
CA ARG A 109 21.77 -10.33 -0.70
C ARG A 109 21.54 -10.99 -2.06
N GLU A 110 21.81 -12.29 -2.17
CA GLU A 110 21.65 -13.07 -3.41
C GLU A 110 20.19 -13.47 -3.69
N GLY A 111 19.32 -13.39 -2.68
CA GLY A 111 17.94 -13.86 -2.75
C GLY A 111 16.91 -12.80 -3.14
N TRP A 112 17.27 -11.52 -3.22
CA TRP A 112 16.30 -10.45 -3.51
C TRP A 112 15.57 -10.60 -4.84
N GLU A 113 16.21 -11.13 -5.89
CA GLU A 113 15.56 -11.36 -7.18
C GLU A 113 14.66 -12.61 -7.18
N LYS A 114 14.71 -13.44 -6.14
CA LYS A 114 13.91 -14.65 -5.99
C LYS A 114 12.62 -14.32 -5.25
N SER A 115 11.60 -13.92 -6.01
CA SER A 115 10.34 -13.38 -5.48
C SER A 115 9.57 -14.30 -4.50
N GLU A 116 9.83 -15.60 -4.49
CA GLU A 116 9.19 -16.53 -3.53
C GLU A 116 9.74 -16.37 -2.09
N GLU A 117 10.93 -15.81 -1.95
CA GLU A 117 11.59 -15.60 -0.65
C GLU A 117 11.61 -14.12 -0.24
N ALA A 118 11.14 -13.21 -1.10
CA ALA A 118 11.21 -11.76 -0.88
C ALA A 118 9.90 -11.05 -1.26
N TRP A 119 9.46 -10.15 -0.40
CA TRP A 119 8.27 -9.32 -0.60
C TRP A 119 8.50 -7.89 -0.09
N ILE A 120 7.54 -7.02 -0.37
CA ILE A 120 7.50 -5.65 0.14
C ILE A 120 6.30 -5.57 1.07
N ASP A 121 6.53 -5.29 2.35
CA ASP A 121 5.48 -4.82 3.24
C ASP A 121 5.23 -3.33 2.91
N VAL A 122 4.09 -3.04 2.30
CA VAL A 122 3.62 -1.70 1.97
C VAL A 122 2.66 -1.23 3.06
N TYR A 123 2.96 -0.09 3.68
CA TYR A 123 2.13 0.51 4.70
C TYR A 123 1.28 1.62 4.10
N ALA A 124 -0.03 1.53 4.31
CA ALA A 124 -0.97 2.49 3.74
C ALA A 124 -2.02 2.94 4.76
N ILE A 125 -2.49 4.19 4.62
CA ILE A 125 -3.55 4.77 5.47
C ILE A 125 -4.80 5.03 4.65
N PRO A 126 -6.01 4.91 5.23
CA PRO A 126 -7.23 5.17 4.50
C PRO A 126 -7.35 6.66 4.18
N THR A 127 -7.75 6.96 2.94
CA THR A 127 -8.15 8.33 2.56
C THR A 127 -9.58 8.66 3.04
N GLY A 128 -10.36 7.63 3.40
CA GLY A 128 -11.79 7.75 3.71
C GLY A 128 -12.69 7.76 2.47
N TYR A 129 -12.14 7.51 1.29
CA TYR A 129 -12.89 7.42 0.03
C TYR A 129 -12.90 5.99 -0.52
N LYS A 130 -13.97 5.67 -1.24
CA LYS A 130 -14.08 4.50 -2.11
C LYS A 130 -14.27 4.96 -3.55
N LEU A 131 -13.90 4.10 -4.49
CA LEU A 131 -14.17 4.24 -5.91
C LEU A 131 -15.21 3.20 -6.32
N ASP A 132 -16.34 3.68 -6.83
CA ASP A 132 -17.32 2.84 -7.52
C ASP A 132 -17.10 2.98 -9.03
N VAL A 133 -16.97 1.84 -9.71
CA VAL A 133 -16.88 1.76 -11.18
C VAL A 133 -18.21 1.23 -11.70
N LYS A 134 -19.05 2.12 -12.24
CA LYS A 134 -20.27 1.73 -12.96
C LYS A 134 -20.05 1.96 -14.45
N SER A 135 -20.81 1.26 -15.30
CA SER A 135 -20.52 1.04 -16.74
C SER A 135 -20.08 2.25 -17.58
N ASP A 136 -20.36 3.49 -17.16
CA ASP A 136 -19.87 4.72 -17.82
C ASP A 136 -19.41 5.82 -16.84
N GLU A 137 -19.29 5.54 -15.54
CA GLU A 137 -19.00 6.58 -14.54
C GLU A 137 -18.09 6.08 -13.41
N LEU A 138 -17.04 6.85 -13.15
CA LEU A 138 -16.11 6.67 -12.04
C LEU A 138 -16.42 7.69 -10.97
N LYS A 139 -16.74 7.22 -9.75
CA LYS A 139 -17.12 8.09 -8.63
C LYS A 139 -16.29 7.79 -7.40
N PHE A 140 -15.57 8.80 -6.92
CA PHE A 140 -14.95 8.80 -5.60
C PHE A 140 -15.96 9.28 -4.56
N ILE A 141 -16.26 8.44 -3.58
CA ILE A 141 -17.34 8.65 -2.60
C ILE A 141 -16.78 8.44 -1.20
N LYS A 142 -17.10 9.33 -0.26
CA LYS A 142 -16.74 9.11 1.16
C LYS A 142 -17.36 7.82 1.67
N SER A 143 -16.56 7.00 2.35
CA SER A 143 -17.02 5.72 2.85
C SER A 143 -16.37 5.37 4.19
N PRO A 144 -17.14 4.87 5.17
CA PRO A 144 -16.60 4.35 6.43
C PRO A 144 -16.21 2.87 6.33
N LEU A 145 -16.28 2.26 5.14
CA LEU A 145 -16.01 0.84 4.96
C LEU A 145 -14.54 0.52 5.25
N SER A 146 -14.32 -0.62 5.89
CA SER A 146 -12.99 -1.21 6.06
C SER A 146 -12.77 -2.33 5.02
N PRO A 147 -11.52 -2.51 4.54
CA PRO A 147 -11.19 -3.60 3.65
C PRO A 147 -11.15 -4.94 4.41
N LEU A 148 -11.11 -6.03 3.66
CA LEU A 148 -11.03 -7.39 4.21
C LEU A 148 -9.67 -8.00 3.88
N ALA A 149 -9.04 -8.66 4.85
CA ALA A 149 -7.76 -9.33 4.63
C ALA A 149 -7.85 -10.33 3.47
N GLY A 150 -6.78 -10.43 2.70
CA GLY A 150 -6.69 -11.24 1.47
C GLY A 150 -7.20 -10.54 0.21
N ALA A 151 -7.85 -9.37 0.31
CA ALA A 151 -8.31 -8.63 -0.86
C ALA A 151 -7.17 -8.24 -1.80
N TYR A 152 -7.42 -8.24 -3.11
CA TYR A 152 -6.48 -7.73 -4.09
C TYR A 152 -6.31 -6.22 -3.95
N VAL A 153 -5.09 -5.77 -4.27
CA VAL A 153 -4.70 -4.38 -4.19
C VAL A 153 -4.15 -3.96 -5.54
N HIS A 154 -4.66 -2.84 -6.04
CA HIS A 154 -4.27 -2.25 -7.32
C HIS A 154 -3.59 -0.92 -7.09
N LEU A 155 -2.56 -0.61 -7.87
CA LEU A 155 -1.93 0.71 -7.88
C LEU A 155 -2.77 1.64 -8.77
N LEU A 156 -3.15 2.81 -8.26
CA LEU A 156 -3.83 3.81 -9.10
C LEU A 156 -2.87 4.37 -10.15
N SER A 157 -3.38 4.58 -11.36
CA SER A 157 -2.63 5.28 -12.40
C SER A 157 -2.49 6.78 -12.07
N ASP A 158 -1.52 7.44 -12.69
CA ASP A 158 -1.35 8.89 -12.55
C ASP A 158 -2.61 9.67 -12.98
N ASP A 159 -3.33 9.20 -14.00
CA ASP A 159 -4.60 9.78 -14.44
C ASP A 159 -5.71 9.63 -13.40
N ALA A 160 -5.80 8.46 -12.75
CA ALA A 160 -6.77 8.21 -11.69
C ALA A 160 -6.46 9.03 -10.43
N VAL A 161 -5.17 9.19 -10.09
CA VAL A 161 -4.73 10.05 -8.98
C VAL A 161 -5.08 11.51 -9.23
N LYS A 162 -4.87 12.01 -10.46
CA LYS A 162 -5.29 13.37 -10.85
C LYS A 162 -6.79 13.55 -10.70
N LEU A 163 -7.60 12.61 -11.18
CA LEU A 163 -9.06 12.69 -11.02
C LEU A 163 -9.51 12.63 -9.56
N PHE A 164 -8.76 11.96 -8.69
CA PHE A 164 -9.08 11.87 -7.28
C PHE A 164 -8.73 13.16 -6.52
N LEU A 165 -7.56 13.74 -6.79
CA LEU A 165 -7.00 14.86 -6.03
C LEU A 165 -7.34 16.23 -6.63
N CYS A 166 -7.36 16.34 -7.96
CA CYS A 166 -7.55 17.59 -8.65
C CYS A 166 -9.04 17.87 -8.80
N TYR A 167 -9.47 19.03 -8.30
CA TYR A 167 -10.70 19.64 -8.74
C TYR A 167 -10.46 20.25 -10.12
N ASP A 168 -11.40 20.13 -11.06
CA ASP A 168 -11.23 20.61 -12.44
C ASP A 168 -10.92 22.13 -12.54
N GLU A 169 -11.17 22.92 -11.48
CA GLU A 169 -10.82 24.35 -11.40
C GLU A 169 -9.61 24.65 -10.49
N GLY A 170 -8.85 23.63 -10.07
CA GLY A 170 -7.63 23.82 -9.28
C GLY A 170 -6.48 24.33 -10.14
N THR A 171 -5.98 25.53 -9.87
CA THR A 171 -4.78 26.07 -10.53
C THR A 171 -3.49 25.50 -9.93
N GLU A 172 -2.56 25.07 -10.78
CA GLU A 172 -1.18 24.75 -10.37
C GLU A 172 -0.39 26.06 -10.14
N GLU A 173 0.29 26.17 -8.99
CA GLU A 173 1.28 27.24 -8.79
C GLU A 173 2.55 26.92 -9.60
N SER A 174 3.01 27.91 -10.37
CA SER A 174 4.15 27.84 -11.29
C SER A 174 5.50 27.93 -10.59
#